data_AF-A6G8T9-F1
#
_entry.id   AF-A6G8T9-F1
#
_cell.length_a   1.000
_cell.length_b   1.000
_cell.length_c   1.000
_cell.angle_alpha   90.00
_cell.angle_beta   90.00
_cell.angle_gamma   90.00
#
_symmetry.space_group_name_H-M   'P 1'
#
loop_
_entity.id
_entity.type
_entity.pdbx_description
1 polymer ?
#
loop_
_entity_poly.entity_id
_entity_poly.type
_entity_poly.pdbx_seq_one_letter_code
_entity_poly.pdbx_strand_id
1 'polypeptide(L)'
;MPRPRALHLLIPTLAIAPLLACPADPDEPGDELADTDTSEEDASDSSTEEESTDSSEDSSSETTESTEEESSEGESTDTGTESTEEESTDTGTESTEEESTDTESTEESTDTGTDTGTDTGTGGMAECADFVLDGLPAMTMGSSAVATDDYSLCMGFGGTGALDVTFEWTAPKQGLFSIDSVGSDYNTVLGAKLGTCVDEGPWAACNDNLYDVGDVVDPDSRIQVGLQEGESVTLFLDGRYASSVGDYQLTIEELECPAPELLDGPFPVEGFGSIGWGDGLYSGSCGGYGEELAFSWTAPEAGLYAIDTFGSDDDTVLYVRDEACWGPELGCNDDAEDDLTSQLFLDLEANQTIFIVLDVYAQDFAGNYEVHINPA
;
A
#
# COMPACT_ATOMS: atom_id res chain seq x y z
N MET A 1 21.13 0.19 65.42
CA MET A 1 20.66 0.20 64.01
C MET A 1 21.00 1.56 63.42
N PRO A 2 21.97 1.69 62.49
CA PRO A 2 22.11 2.88 61.67
C PRO A 2 21.02 2.89 60.57
N ARG A 3 20.66 4.08 60.07
CA ARG A 3 19.82 4.21 58.86
C ARG A 3 20.69 4.09 57.60
N PRO A 4 20.19 3.54 56.49
CA PRO A 4 20.89 3.61 55.21
C PRO A 4 20.97 5.06 54.71
N ARG A 5 22.01 5.38 53.94
CA ARG A 5 22.06 6.59 53.12
C ARG A 5 21.44 6.27 51.76
N ALA A 6 20.61 7.17 51.24
CA ALA A 6 20.23 7.13 49.83
C ALA A 6 21.45 7.49 48.97
N LEU A 7 21.65 6.74 47.89
CA LEU A 7 22.61 7.06 46.84
C LEU A 7 21.84 7.78 45.73
N HIS A 8 22.20 9.03 45.41
CA HIS A 8 21.68 9.67 44.20
C HIS A 8 22.47 9.14 43.02
N LEU A 9 21.77 8.52 42.07
CA LEU A 9 22.30 8.20 40.76
C LEU A 9 22.15 9.44 39.88
N LEU A 10 23.24 9.91 39.28
CA LEU A 10 23.19 10.97 38.27
C LEU A 10 23.08 10.31 36.90
N ILE A 11 21.93 10.50 36.25
CA ILE A 11 21.75 10.16 34.84
C ILE A 11 22.37 11.29 34.01
N PRO A 12 23.33 11.02 33.11
CA PRO A 12 23.83 12.03 32.19
C PRO A 12 22.80 12.29 31.10
N THR A 13 22.45 13.56 30.87
CA THR A 13 21.64 13.94 29.70
C THR A 13 22.50 13.81 28.45
N LEU A 14 22.13 12.92 27.52
CA LEU A 14 22.77 12.84 26.21
C LEU A 14 22.35 14.06 25.38
N ALA A 15 23.31 14.71 24.72
CA ALA A 15 23.04 15.87 23.87
C ALA A 15 23.09 15.42 22.40
N ILE A 16 21.95 15.51 21.72
CA ILE A 16 21.85 15.26 20.28
C ILE A 16 22.68 16.32 19.55
N ALA A 17 23.59 15.88 18.69
CA ALA A 17 24.30 16.75 17.75
C ALA A 17 23.46 16.90 16.47
N PRO A 18 23.41 18.09 15.84
CA PRO A 18 22.72 18.23 14.57
C PRO A 18 23.45 17.43 13.49
N LEU A 19 22.69 16.64 12.73
CA LEU A 19 23.19 15.99 11.52
C LEU A 19 23.67 17.05 10.51
N LEU A 20 24.75 16.74 9.81
CA LEU A 20 25.37 17.63 8.85
C LEU A 20 24.84 17.27 7.45
N ALA A 21 24.16 18.21 6.79
CA ALA A 21 23.57 17.97 5.48
C ALA A 21 24.62 17.55 4.43
N CYS A 22 24.25 16.60 3.55
CA CYS A 22 25.08 16.24 2.41
C CYS A 22 25.31 17.44 1.47
N PRO A 23 26.48 17.53 0.81
CA PRO A 23 26.70 18.49 -0.25
C PRO A 23 25.85 18.11 -1.47
N ALA A 24 25.27 19.11 -2.13
CA ALA A 24 24.53 18.92 -3.38
C ALA A 24 25.47 18.49 -4.53
N ASP A 25 24.94 17.65 -5.42
CA ASP A 25 25.63 17.13 -6.61
C ASP A 25 25.83 18.24 -7.68
N PRO A 26 27.04 18.44 -8.25
CA PRO A 26 27.32 19.61 -9.08
C PRO A 26 27.24 19.38 -10.62
N ASP A 27 26.37 18.52 -11.14
CA ASP A 27 26.25 18.23 -12.59
C ASP A 27 24.82 18.25 -13.18
N GLU A 28 24.00 19.26 -12.84
CA GLU A 28 22.79 19.61 -13.62
C GLU A 28 23.00 20.87 -14.51
N PRO A 29 22.70 20.83 -15.82
CA PRO A 29 22.85 21.98 -16.71
C PRO A 29 21.60 22.89 -16.64
N GLY A 30 21.73 24.02 -15.93
CA GLY A 30 20.61 24.94 -15.68
C GLY A 30 19.94 25.52 -16.94
N ASP A 31 18.61 25.58 -16.89
CA ASP A 31 17.72 26.02 -17.97
C ASP A 31 17.84 27.55 -18.23
N GLU A 32 18.27 27.97 -19.43
CA GLU A 32 18.39 29.38 -19.82
C GLU A 32 17.22 29.79 -20.74
N LEU A 33 16.25 30.52 -20.17
CA LEU A 33 15.05 31.00 -20.86
C LEU A 33 15.37 31.84 -22.11
N ALA A 34 14.87 31.40 -23.28
CA ALA A 34 15.04 32.10 -24.55
C ALA A 34 13.71 32.24 -25.34
N ASP A 35 13.10 33.44 -25.27
CA ASP A 35 12.01 33.86 -26.18
C ASP A 35 12.48 33.92 -27.65
N THR A 36 11.84 33.15 -28.55
CA THR A 36 11.73 33.54 -29.97
C THR A 36 10.38 33.15 -30.58
N ASP A 37 9.51 34.15 -30.78
CA ASP A 37 8.33 34.14 -31.66
C ASP A 37 8.75 34.05 -33.14
N THR A 38 8.18 33.13 -33.94
CA THR A 38 7.80 33.40 -35.36
C THR A 38 6.95 32.32 -36.07
N SER A 39 5.74 32.72 -36.48
CA SER A 39 5.05 32.47 -37.78
C SER A 39 4.90 31.06 -38.41
N GLU A 40 3.63 30.61 -38.46
CA GLU A 40 2.79 30.31 -39.68
C GLU A 40 3.17 29.23 -40.75
N GLU A 41 2.12 28.82 -41.48
CA GLU A 41 2.04 28.07 -42.77
C GLU A 41 2.35 26.54 -42.87
N ASP A 42 1.26 25.76 -42.73
CA ASP A 42 0.62 24.94 -43.80
C ASP A 42 1.14 23.54 -44.23
N ALA A 43 0.16 22.62 -44.39
CA ALA A 43 0.10 21.46 -45.33
C ALA A 43 1.13 20.27 -45.27
N SER A 44 0.84 19.06 -45.78
CA SER A 44 -0.42 18.30 -45.99
C SER A 44 -0.17 16.87 -46.55
N ASP A 45 -1.10 15.95 -46.27
CA ASP A 45 -1.57 14.86 -47.17
C ASP A 45 -0.74 13.56 -47.41
N SER A 46 -1.50 12.49 -47.68
CA SER A 46 -1.16 11.23 -48.38
C SER A 46 -0.12 10.26 -47.80
N SER A 47 -0.62 9.18 -47.19
CA SER A 47 0.02 7.87 -47.17
C SER A 47 -0.49 7.00 -48.33
N THR A 48 0.40 6.32 -49.05
CA THR A 48 0.02 5.29 -50.05
C THR A 48 1.04 4.15 -50.08
N GLU A 49 0.51 2.92 -50.01
CA GLU A 49 0.90 1.69 -50.73
C GLU A 49 2.38 1.48 -51.14
N GLU A 50 2.94 0.32 -50.77
CA GLU A 50 3.49 -0.66 -51.72
C GLU A 50 3.48 -2.07 -51.06
N GLU A 51 3.23 -3.13 -51.83
CA GLU A 51 3.07 -4.50 -51.31
C GLU A 51 4.25 -5.44 -51.62
N SER A 52 4.55 -6.33 -50.66
CA SER A 52 5.02 -7.71 -50.86
C SER A 52 6.39 -7.99 -51.55
N THR A 53 7.07 -9.03 -51.06
CA THR A 53 7.56 -10.10 -51.94
C THR A 53 7.83 -11.40 -51.17
N ASP A 54 7.72 -12.53 -51.86
CA ASP A 54 7.78 -13.90 -51.35
C ASP A 54 9.06 -14.62 -51.84
N SER A 55 9.60 -15.55 -51.05
CA SER A 55 10.10 -16.87 -51.52
C SER A 55 10.69 -17.74 -50.39
N SER A 56 10.50 -19.06 -50.53
CA SER A 56 10.99 -20.12 -49.64
C SER A 56 12.07 -20.99 -50.31
N GLU A 57 12.82 -21.76 -49.51
CA GLU A 57 13.48 -23.02 -49.92
C GLU A 57 13.36 -24.09 -48.80
N ASP A 58 13.62 -25.37 -49.12
CA ASP A 58 13.06 -26.57 -48.46
C ASP A 58 14.10 -27.73 -48.33
N SER A 59 13.72 -28.83 -47.63
CA SER A 59 14.32 -30.20 -47.67
C SER A 59 15.67 -30.45 -46.93
N SER A 60 16.03 -31.67 -46.45
CA SER A 60 15.39 -32.99 -46.12
C SER A 60 16.51 -33.92 -45.51
N SER A 61 16.41 -35.15 -44.97
CA SER A 61 15.40 -36.12 -44.41
C SER A 61 16.23 -37.23 -43.64
N GLU A 62 15.87 -38.45 -43.17
CA GLU A 62 14.80 -39.47 -43.35
C GLU A 62 14.69 -40.45 -42.13
N THR A 63 13.48 -40.87 -41.71
CA THR A 63 13.12 -42.22 -41.12
C THR A 63 13.70 -42.68 -39.75
N THR A 64 13.21 -43.70 -39.00
CA THR A 64 12.28 -44.86 -39.23
C THR A 64 11.35 -45.20 -38.02
N GLU A 65 10.07 -45.56 -38.27
CA GLU A 65 9.15 -46.58 -37.65
C GLU A 65 9.05 -46.80 -36.09
N SER A 66 7.97 -47.33 -35.47
CA SER A 66 6.72 -47.98 -35.94
C SER A 66 5.53 -47.87 -34.93
N THR A 67 4.28 -47.83 -35.45
CA THR A 67 2.98 -48.48 -35.05
C THR A 67 2.64 -48.82 -33.57
N GLU A 68 1.38 -48.89 -33.08
CA GLU A 68 0.06 -49.32 -33.65
C GLU A 68 -1.10 -48.39 -33.13
N GLU A 69 -2.08 -47.93 -33.92
CA GLU A 69 -3.39 -48.52 -34.37
C GLU A 69 -4.63 -47.92 -33.66
N GLU A 70 -5.82 -47.94 -34.31
CA GLU A 70 -7.00 -47.11 -33.97
C GLU A 70 -8.37 -47.78 -34.32
N SER A 71 -9.49 -47.11 -33.95
CA SER A 71 -10.83 -47.18 -34.55
C SER A 71 -11.88 -48.29 -34.22
N SER A 72 -13.05 -47.82 -33.73
CA SER A 72 -14.48 -48.12 -34.05
C SER A 72 -15.05 -49.52 -34.39
N GLU A 73 -16.24 -49.84 -33.84
CA GLU A 73 -17.55 -50.05 -34.55
C GLU A 73 -18.64 -50.74 -33.65
N GLY A 74 -19.94 -50.67 -34.03
CA GLY A 74 -20.90 -51.79 -33.79
C GLY A 74 -22.15 -51.58 -32.91
N GLU A 75 -23.29 -51.25 -33.54
CA GLU A 75 -24.66 -51.00 -33.00
C GLU A 75 -25.49 -52.21 -32.45
N SER A 76 -26.62 -51.92 -31.79
CA SER A 76 -27.87 -52.74 -31.61
C SER A 76 -27.96 -53.70 -30.38
N THR A 77 -29.13 -54.12 -29.82
CA THR A 77 -30.59 -54.04 -30.16
C THR A 77 -31.53 -53.88 -28.92
N ASP A 78 -32.84 -53.74 -29.16
CA ASP A 78 -33.98 -53.27 -28.32
C ASP A 78 -34.68 -54.31 -27.36
N THR A 79 -35.79 -53.87 -26.72
CA THR A 79 -36.90 -54.52 -25.95
C THR A 79 -36.86 -54.40 -24.40
N GLY A 80 -37.93 -53.93 -23.69
CA GLY A 80 -39.14 -53.19 -24.13
C GLY A 80 -40.34 -53.21 -23.13
N THR A 81 -41.09 -52.09 -23.04
CA THR A 81 -42.50 -51.94 -22.55
C THR A 81 -42.72 -52.12 -21.01
N GLU A 82 -43.69 -51.56 -20.26
CA GLU A 82 -44.99 -50.85 -20.45
C GLU A 82 -45.24 -49.92 -19.21
N SER A 83 -45.49 -48.60 -19.30
CA SER A 83 -46.69 -47.80 -19.64
C SER A 83 -47.78 -47.62 -18.54
N THR A 84 -48.02 -46.36 -18.11
CA THR A 84 -49.28 -45.64 -17.76
C THR A 84 -48.88 -44.26 -17.20
N GLU A 85 -49.21 -43.09 -17.78
CA GLU A 85 -50.53 -42.46 -18.03
C GLU A 85 -51.35 -42.13 -16.77
N GLU A 86 -51.57 -40.84 -16.51
CA GLU A 86 -52.81 -40.12 -16.84
C GLU A 86 -52.53 -38.60 -16.92
N GLU A 87 -53.31 -37.86 -17.71
CA GLU A 87 -53.21 -36.40 -17.93
C GLU A 87 -54.53 -35.74 -17.48
N SER A 88 -54.53 -34.47 -17.06
CA SER A 88 -55.72 -33.63 -17.27
C SER A 88 -55.38 -32.14 -17.39
N THR A 89 -55.95 -31.54 -18.43
CA THR A 89 -55.98 -30.11 -18.74
C THR A 89 -57.35 -29.52 -18.36
N ASP A 90 -57.44 -28.20 -18.13
CA ASP A 90 -58.16 -27.27 -19.04
C ASP A 90 -57.94 -25.79 -18.58
N THR A 91 -58.58 -24.87 -19.29
CA THR A 91 -58.38 -23.41 -19.36
C THR A 91 -59.63 -22.63 -18.86
N GLY A 92 -59.55 -21.30 -18.65
CA GLY A 92 -60.74 -20.55 -18.20
C GLY A 92 -60.64 -19.05 -17.85
N THR A 93 -60.25 -18.21 -18.81
CA THR A 93 -60.89 -16.91 -19.17
C THR A 93 -61.36 -15.89 -18.10
N GLU A 94 -60.71 -14.71 -18.17
CA GLU A 94 -61.19 -13.31 -17.99
C GLU A 94 -61.86 -12.76 -16.70
N SER A 95 -61.56 -11.47 -16.52
CA SER A 95 -61.88 -10.50 -15.46
C SER A 95 -63.30 -9.92 -15.44
N THR A 96 -63.70 -9.42 -14.26
CA THR A 96 -64.63 -8.30 -14.06
C THR A 96 -64.16 -7.39 -12.91
N GLU A 97 -64.57 -6.12 -12.90
CA GLU A 97 -64.01 -5.03 -12.07
C GLU A 97 -64.84 -4.65 -10.83
N GLU A 98 -64.30 -3.72 -10.02
CA GLU A 98 -64.91 -2.90 -8.95
C GLU A 98 -65.33 -3.61 -7.63
N GLU A 99 -65.39 -2.97 -6.45
CA GLU A 99 -65.29 -1.53 -6.10
C GLU A 99 -64.49 -1.29 -4.77
N SER A 100 -64.34 -0.03 -4.38
CA SER A 100 -63.53 0.54 -3.29
C SER A 100 -63.93 0.20 -1.83
N THR A 101 -62.99 0.42 -0.91
CA THR A 101 -63.26 1.05 0.40
C THR A 101 -62.07 1.90 0.87
N ASP A 102 -62.34 3.15 1.27
CA ASP A 102 -61.35 4.10 1.80
C ASP A 102 -60.92 3.83 3.26
N THR A 103 -59.76 4.39 3.66
CA THR A 103 -59.52 4.88 5.03
C THR A 103 -58.46 5.99 4.99
N GLU A 104 -58.80 7.21 5.43
CA GLU A 104 -57.84 8.30 5.65
C GLU A 104 -57.20 8.22 7.04
N SER A 105 -55.89 8.47 7.11
CA SER A 105 -55.20 9.20 8.19
C SER A 105 -53.76 9.47 7.70
N THR A 106 -53.40 10.67 7.25
CA THR A 106 -53.06 11.85 8.07
C THR A 106 -51.92 11.56 9.05
N GLU A 107 -50.73 12.06 8.73
CA GLU A 107 -49.66 12.35 9.68
C GLU A 107 -49.23 13.82 9.48
N GLU A 108 -48.88 14.50 10.58
CA GLU A 108 -48.88 15.96 10.67
C GLU A 108 -47.46 16.54 10.79
N SER A 109 -47.12 17.53 9.96
CA SER A 109 -45.83 18.22 10.03
C SER A 109 -45.73 19.10 11.28
N THR A 110 -44.94 18.68 12.26
CA THR A 110 -44.70 19.42 13.51
C THR A 110 -43.25 19.90 13.61
N ASP A 111 -43.02 21.13 13.15
CA ASP A 111 -41.84 21.91 13.56
C ASP A 111 -42.08 22.54 14.93
N THR A 112 -41.26 22.14 15.91
CA THR A 112 -40.94 22.95 17.09
C THR A 112 -39.52 22.61 17.53
N GLY A 113 -38.58 23.52 17.28
CA GLY A 113 -37.15 23.29 17.53
C GLY A 113 -36.64 23.59 18.94
N THR A 114 -35.31 23.47 19.07
CA THR A 114 -34.46 23.86 20.21
C THR A 114 -34.51 22.96 21.46
N ASP A 115 -33.55 22.04 21.56
CA ASP A 115 -32.69 21.99 22.75
C ASP A 115 -31.23 21.69 22.32
N THR A 116 -30.25 22.06 23.14
CA THR A 116 -28.83 22.08 22.80
C THR A 116 -28.04 20.93 23.45
N GLY A 117 -27.57 19.97 22.65
CA GLY A 117 -26.35 19.20 22.97
C GLY A 117 -25.16 19.95 22.39
N THR A 118 -24.28 20.64 23.15
CA THR A 118 -23.49 20.11 24.27
C THR A 118 -22.69 18.91 23.75
N ASP A 119 -21.57 19.08 23.05
CA ASP A 119 -20.34 19.75 23.52
C ASP A 119 -20.04 19.41 24.99
N THR A 120 -19.39 18.27 25.16
CA THR A 120 -18.61 17.93 26.36
C THR A 120 -17.21 17.50 25.93
N GLY A 121 -16.48 18.39 25.26
CA GLY A 121 -15.12 18.12 24.80
C GLY A 121 -14.07 18.03 25.92
N THR A 122 -12.83 17.74 25.52
CA THR A 122 -11.62 17.96 26.32
C THR A 122 -10.94 19.26 25.87
N GLY A 123 -10.18 19.92 26.75
CA GLY A 123 -9.71 21.30 26.52
C GLY A 123 -8.68 21.43 25.39
N GLY A 124 -8.84 22.48 24.56
CA GLY A 124 -8.16 22.64 23.27
C GLY A 124 -6.62 22.60 23.28
N MET A 125 -6.11 21.62 22.53
CA MET A 125 -4.80 21.47 21.90
C MET A 125 -5.09 20.63 20.63
N ALA A 126 -4.84 21.06 19.40
CA ALA A 126 -4.46 22.39 18.90
C ALA A 126 -5.24 22.75 17.59
N GLU A 127 -5.27 24.02 17.20
CA GLU A 127 -6.01 24.52 16.01
C GLU A 127 -5.22 24.25 14.70
N CYS A 128 -4.97 22.98 14.39
CA CYS A 128 -4.12 22.56 13.26
C CYS A 128 -4.59 21.29 12.52
N ALA A 129 -5.41 20.45 13.18
CA ALA A 129 -6.07 19.30 12.57
C ALA A 129 -7.59 19.38 12.79
N ASP A 130 -8.37 18.86 11.84
CA ASP A 130 -9.83 18.86 11.91
C ASP A 130 -10.36 17.98 13.04
N PHE A 131 -9.67 16.87 13.31
CA PHE A 131 -10.06 15.87 14.29
C PHE A 131 -8.88 15.40 15.15
N VAL A 132 -9.18 15.04 16.40
CA VAL A 132 -8.25 14.31 17.28
C VAL A 132 -8.87 12.95 17.59
N LEU A 133 -8.10 11.88 17.38
CA LEU A 133 -8.52 10.49 17.55
C LEU A 133 -7.81 9.87 18.76
N ASP A 134 -8.57 9.11 19.55
CA ASP A 134 -8.11 8.49 20.81
C ASP A 134 -8.27 6.96 20.78
N GLY A 135 -7.23 6.23 21.22
CA GLY A 135 -7.30 4.79 21.51
C GLY A 135 -7.07 3.86 20.31
N LEU A 136 -7.36 2.57 20.50
CA LEU A 136 -7.26 1.49 19.50
C LEU A 136 -8.34 0.40 19.71
N PRO A 137 -8.88 -0.19 18.62
CA PRO A 137 -8.85 0.37 17.27
C PRO A 137 -9.60 1.72 17.26
N ALA A 138 -9.14 2.66 16.45
CA ALA A 138 -9.87 3.92 16.22
C ALA A 138 -10.56 3.85 14.87
N MET A 139 -11.79 4.37 14.80
CA MET A 139 -12.54 4.48 13.56
C MET A 139 -13.32 5.79 13.56
N THR A 140 -13.26 6.51 12.45
CA THR A 140 -14.01 7.75 12.24
C THR A 140 -14.60 7.76 10.83
N MET A 141 -15.67 8.54 10.65
CA MET A 141 -16.35 8.71 9.37
C MET A 141 -16.83 10.16 9.24
N GLY A 142 -16.81 10.69 8.02
CA GLY A 142 -17.20 12.06 7.73
C GLY A 142 -17.35 12.30 6.23
N SER A 143 -17.18 13.55 5.80
CA SER A 143 -17.26 13.93 4.39
C SER A 143 -16.22 15.00 4.06
N SER A 144 -15.34 14.73 3.09
CA SER A 144 -14.30 15.68 2.63
C SER A 144 -14.87 16.81 1.76
N ALA A 145 -16.08 16.63 1.22
CA ALA A 145 -16.76 17.56 0.29
C ALA A 145 -17.08 18.97 0.84
N VAL A 146 -16.70 19.28 2.10
CA VAL A 146 -16.83 20.61 2.73
C VAL A 146 -15.56 21.07 3.46
N ALA A 147 -14.45 20.32 3.33
CA ALA A 147 -13.16 20.65 3.93
C ALA A 147 -12.36 21.64 3.06
N THR A 148 -11.04 21.74 3.25
CA THR A 148 -10.16 22.68 2.54
C THR A 148 -9.00 21.99 1.84
N ASP A 149 -8.62 22.54 0.68
CA ASP A 149 -7.36 22.30 -0.04
C ASP A 149 -6.32 23.22 0.63
N ASP A 150 -5.63 22.69 1.64
CA ASP A 150 -4.62 23.40 2.44
C ASP A 150 -3.24 22.72 2.38
N TYR A 151 -3.18 21.44 1.98
CA TYR A 151 -1.96 20.65 1.88
C TYR A 151 -1.75 20.11 0.45
N SER A 152 -0.64 19.41 0.21
CA SER A 152 -0.34 18.83 -1.11
C SER A 152 -0.11 17.33 -1.00
N LEU A 153 -0.72 16.60 -1.93
CA LEU A 153 -0.59 15.15 -2.12
C LEU A 153 0.83 14.63 -1.86
N CYS A 154 0.92 13.62 -0.99
CA CYS A 154 2.22 13.13 -0.52
C CYS A 154 3.09 12.51 -1.64
N MET A 155 2.48 11.96 -2.69
CA MET A 155 3.17 11.43 -3.89
C MET A 155 3.45 12.49 -4.97
N GLY A 156 3.07 13.76 -4.79
CA GLY A 156 3.46 14.85 -5.68
C GLY A 156 2.95 14.74 -7.14
N PHE A 157 1.80 14.09 -7.39
CA PHE A 157 1.25 13.75 -8.71
C PHE A 157 0.92 14.93 -9.68
N GLY A 158 1.42 16.14 -9.45
CA GLY A 158 1.25 17.30 -10.34
C GLY A 158 -0.16 17.92 -10.37
N GLY A 159 -1.10 17.37 -9.60
CA GLY A 159 -2.42 17.94 -9.33
C GLY A 159 -2.45 18.78 -8.05
N THR A 160 -3.56 19.47 -7.80
CA THR A 160 -3.81 20.32 -6.62
C THR A 160 -4.52 19.55 -5.50
N GLY A 161 -4.22 18.26 -5.31
CA GLY A 161 -5.00 17.41 -4.40
C GLY A 161 -6.50 17.37 -4.69
N ALA A 162 -7.28 17.07 -3.66
CA ALA A 162 -8.73 17.22 -3.60
C ALA A 162 -9.14 18.23 -2.50
N LEU A 163 -9.74 17.76 -1.41
CA LEU A 163 -9.97 18.53 -0.19
C LEU A 163 -9.47 17.67 0.96
N ASP A 164 -8.47 18.16 1.69
CA ASP A 164 -7.83 17.45 2.78
C ASP A 164 -8.79 17.27 3.97
N VAL A 165 -8.64 16.16 4.69
CA VAL A 165 -9.12 16.03 6.06
C VAL A 165 -7.95 15.56 6.93
N THR A 166 -7.72 16.29 8.01
CA THR A 166 -6.55 16.09 8.88
C THR A 166 -6.92 15.52 10.25
N PHE A 167 -6.11 14.58 10.73
CA PHE A 167 -6.34 13.87 11.98
C PHE A 167 -5.05 13.83 12.81
N GLU A 168 -5.13 14.19 14.09
CA GLU A 168 -4.10 13.83 15.07
C GLU A 168 -4.47 12.52 15.75
N TRP A 169 -3.51 11.61 15.85
CA TRP A 169 -3.61 10.40 16.65
C TRP A 169 -2.35 10.21 17.49
N THR A 170 -2.47 9.55 18.65
CA THR A 170 -1.34 9.28 19.56
C THR A 170 -1.33 7.82 19.97
N ALA A 171 -0.20 7.14 19.74
CA ALA A 171 -0.05 5.71 19.94
C ALA A 171 -0.19 5.36 21.44
N PRO A 172 -1.19 4.55 21.85
CA PRO A 172 -1.45 4.22 23.26
C PRO A 172 -0.48 3.16 23.82
N LYS A 173 0.46 2.68 23.00
CA LYS A 173 1.58 1.78 23.31
C LYS A 173 2.56 1.78 22.14
N GLN A 174 3.74 1.18 22.32
CA GLN A 174 4.63 0.85 21.21
C GLN A 174 3.98 -0.20 20.28
N GLY A 175 4.12 -0.04 18.97
CA GLY A 175 3.63 -1.00 17.97
C GLY A 175 3.77 -0.49 16.54
N LEU A 176 3.39 -1.35 15.59
CA LEU A 176 3.18 -1.00 14.19
C LEU A 176 1.67 -0.80 13.98
N PHE A 177 1.28 0.27 13.29
CA PHE A 177 -0.13 0.65 13.13
C PHE A 177 -0.47 0.80 11.66
N SER A 178 -1.53 0.11 11.22
CA SER A 178 -2.15 0.31 9.92
C SER A 178 -3.14 1.46 10.03
N ILE A 179 -3.06 2.41 9.10
CA ILE A 179 -4.11 3.39 8.85
C ILE A 179 -4.63 3.13 7.45
N ASP A 180 -5.91 2.81 7.33
CA ASP A 180 -6.57 2.69 6.03
C ASP A 180 -7.89 3.46 5.98
N SER A 181 -8.37 3.67 4.77
CA SER A 181 -9.58 4.43 4.46
C SER A 181 -10.75 3.54 4.01
N VAL A 182 -10.65 2.23 4.28
CA VAL A 182 -11.52 1.19 3.70
C VAL A 182 -13.00 1.50 3.89
N GLY A 183 -13.74 1.54 2.78
CA GLY A 183 -15.15 1.88 2.74
C GLY A 183 -15.45 3.36 2.54
N SER A 184 -14.52 4.13 1.96
CA SER A 184 -14.79 5.47 1.44
C SER A 184 -15.50 5.40 0.07
N ASP A 185 -16.13 6.49 -0.38
CA ASP A 185 -16.86 6.50 -1.68
C ASP A 185 -16.12 7.21 -2.84
N TYR A 186 -14.87 7.58 -2.61
CA TYR A 186 -13.96 8.23 -3.58
C TYR A 186 -12.55 7.63 -3.51
N ASN A 187 -11.72 7.84 -4.55
CA ASN A 187 -10.33 7.40 -4.54
C ASN A 187 -9.46 8.33 -3.70
N THR A 188 -9.06 7.83 -2.53
CA THR A 188 -8.37 8.55 -1.45
C THR A 188 -6.87 8.61 -1.71
N VAL A 189 -6.17 9.42 -0.91
CA VAL A 189 -4.72 9.33 -0.71
C VAL A 189 -4.45 9.50 0.78
N LEU A 190 -3.62 8.64 1.36
CA LEU A 190 -3.20 8.69 2.75
C LEU A 190 -1.73 9.08 2.89
N GLY A 191 -1.45 10.05 3.76
CA GLY A 191 -0.11 10.44 4.16
C GLY A 191 0.02 10.59 5.67
N ALA A 192 1.20 10.28 6.22
CA ALA A 192 1.53 10.47 7.63
C ALA A 192 2.79 11.33 7.81
N LYS A 193 2.80 12.21 8.81
CA LYS A 193 4.00 12.93 9.29
C LYS A 193 4.14 12.74 10.80
N LEU A 194 5.34 12.40 11.25
CA LEU A 194 5.61 12.14 12.68
C LEU A 194 5.52 13.44 13.49
N GLY A 195 4.65 13.48 14.49
CA GLY A 195 4.41 14.61 15.38
C GLY A 195 2.99 15.16 15.35
N THR A 196 2.78 16.18 16.17
CA THR A 196 1.54 16.97 16.35
C THR A 196 1.63 18.24 15.49
N CYS A 197 0.57 18.63 14.77
CA CYS A 197 0.52 19.77 13.85
C CYS A 197 1.66 19.84 12.81
N VAL A 198 2.07 18.73 12.18
CA VAL A 198 3.24 18.73 11.27
C VAL A 198 2.80 18.98 9.82
N ASP A 199 2.74 20.24 9.44
CA ASP A 199 2.45 20.73 8.08
C ASP A 199 3.60 20.45 7.10
N GLU A 200 4.83 20.77 7.51
CA GLU A 200 6.05 20.73 6.68
C GLU A 200 7.02 19.64 7.11
N GLY A 201 7.67 18.97 6.15
CA GLY A 201 8.68 17.94 6.39
C GLY A 201 8.49 16.66 5.55
N PRO A 202 9.39 15.67 5.71
CA PRO A 202 9.29 14.39 5.01
C PRO A 202 8.06 13.61 5.48
N TRP A 203 7.46 12.88 4.55
CA TRP A 203 6.42 11.89 4.86
C TRP A 203 7.04 10.69 5.57
N ALA A 204 6.36 10.20 6.60
CA ALA A 204 6.72 8.99 7.34
C ALA A 204 6.18 7.73 6.66
N ALA A 205 5.03 7.86 6.00
CA ALA A 205 4.43 6.91 5.09
C ALA A 205 3.46 7.66 4.15
N CYS A 206 3.24 7.12 2.96
CA CYS A 206 2.41 7.70 1.91
C CYS A 206 1.92 6.60 0.96
N ASN A 207 0.63 6.57 0.63
CA ASN A 207 0.05 5.63 -0.34
C ASN A 207 -1.28 6.15 -0.87
N ASP A 208 -1.62 5.88 -2.14
CA ASP A 208 -2.92 6.21 -2.72
C ASP A 208 -3.86 5.01 -2.94
N ASN A 209 -3.36 3.79 -3.16
CA ASN A 209 -4.23 2.61 -3.36
C ASN A 209 -3.82 1.45 -2.44
N LEU A 210 -4.80 0.84 -1.77
CA LEU A 210 -4.64 -0.33 -0.90
C LEU A 210 -4.19 -1.57 -1.71
N TYR A 211 -4.64 -1.66 -2.96
CA TYR A 211 -4.40 -2.79 -3.84
C TYR A 211 -4.29 -2.26 -5.27
N ASP A 212 -3.19 -2.55 -5.95
CA ASP A 212 -3.00 -2.21 -7.37
C ASP A 212 -2.30 -3.39 -8.07
N VAL A 213 -3.12 -4.19 -8.77
CA VAL A 213 -2.67 -5.25 -9.69
C VAL A 213 -3.02 -4.89 -11.14
N GLY A 214 -3.05 -3.60 -11.47
CA GLY A 214 -3.26 -3.04 -12.81
C GLY A 214 -4.67 -3.19 -13.39
N ASP A 215 -5.19 -4.41 -13.47
CA ASP A 215 -6.57 -4.72 -13.89
C ASP A 215 -7.59 -4.58 -12.74
N VAL A 216 -7.12 -4.52 -11.49
CA VAL A 216 -7.92 -4.20 -10.30
C VAL A 216 -7.14 -3.21 -9.44
N VAL A 217 -7.71 -2.02 -9.26
CA VAL A 217 -7.27 -1.00 -8.31
C VAL A 217 -8.36 -0.86 -7.26
N ASP A 218 -8.03 -1.06 -5.98
CA ASP A 218 -8.90 -0.68 -4.87
C ASP A 218 -8.68 0.82 -4.58
N PRO A 219 -9.73 1.66 -4.69
CA PRO A 219 -9.57 3.10 -4.58
C PRO A 219 -9.41 3.60 -3.13
N ASP A 220 -9.66 2.78 -2.12
CA ASP A 220 -9.28 3.09 -0.74
C ASP A 220 -7.75 2.97 -0.60
N SER A 221 -7.12 3.71 0.31
CA SER A 221 -5.66 3.70 0.55
C SER A 221 -5.29 3.06 1.90
N ARG A 222 -4.04 2.58 2.05
CA ARG A 222 -3.46 2.14 3.33
C ARG A 222 -2.00 2.58 3.50
N ILE A 223 -1.67 3.12 4.67
CA ILE A 223 -0.30 3.42 5.11
C ILE A 223 0.01 2.74 6.45
N GLN A 224 1.30 2.63 6.79
CA GLN A 224 1.74 2.03 8.05
C GLN A 224 2.73 2.95 8.79
N VAL A 225 2.63 3.02 10.12
CA VAL A 225 3.61 3.75 10.95
C VAL A 225 4.01 2.96 12.19
N GLY A 226 5.31 2.85 12.43
CA GLY A 226 5.88 2.36 13.69
C GLY A 226 6.03 3.51 14.67
N LEU A 227 5.49 3.37 15.89
CA LEU A 227 5.49 4.41 16.92
C LEU A 227 5.73 3.84 18.32
N GLN A 228 6.29 4.65 19.22
CA GLN A 228 6.42 4.35 20.66
C GLN A 228 5.19 4.83 21.47
N GLU A 229 5.05 4.35 22.71
CA GLU A 229 3.98 4.77 23.63
C GLU A 229 4.01 6.29 23.87
N GLY A 230 2.95 6.98 23.44
CA GLY A 230 2.80 8.43 23.58
C GLY A 230 3.43 9.27 22.46
N GLU A 231 3.92 8.65 21.37
CA GLU A 231 4.25 9.38 20.15
C GLU A 231 2.99 9.68 19.34
N SER A 232 2.94 10.87 18.73
CA SER A 232 1.81 11.36 17.93
C SER A 232 2.15 11.38 16.45
N VAL A 233 1.13 11.26 15.60
CA VAL A 233 1.22 11.36 14.15
C VAL A 233 0.13 12.30 13.63
N THR A 234 0.48 13.13 12.64
CA THR A 234 -0.46 13.91 11.85
C THR A 234 -0.78 13.10 10.59
N LEU A 235 -2.04 12.72 10.43
CA LEU A 235 -2.56 11.95 9.30
C LEU A 235 -3.31 12.88 8.34
N PHE A 236 -3.12 12.65 7.05
CA PHE A 236 -3.70 13.42 5.96
C PHE A 236 -4.49 12.46 5.08
N LEU A 237 -5.79 12.72 4.93
CA LEU A 237 -6.68 12.04 4.00
C LEU A 237 -7.08 13.02 2.91
N ASP A 238 -6.53 12.86 1.72
CA ASP A 238 -6.89 13.64 0.53
C ASP A 238 -7.57 12.72 -0.51
N GLY A 239 -7.81 13.20 -1.72
CA GLY A 239 -8.24 12.42 -2.88
C GLY A 239 -7.30 12.58 -4.07
N ARG A 240 -7.08 11.51 -4.84
CA ARG A 240 -6.10 11.44 -5.94
C ARG A 240 -6.26 12.50 -7.04
N TYR A 241 -7.45 13.09 -7.17
CA TYR A 241 -7.81 14.10 -8.15
C TYR A 241 -8.70 15.18 -7.52
N ALA A 242 -8.71 16.40 -8.04
CA ALA A 242 -9.54 17.52 -7.55
C ALA A 242 -11.08 17.34 -7.64
N SER A 243 -11.54 16.14 -8.03
CA SER A 243 -12.94 15.70 -7.99
C SER A 243 -13.19 14.49 -7.08
N SER A 244 -12.15 13.92 -6.48
CA SER A 244 -12.20 12.82 -5.51
C SER A 244 -12.54 13.37 -4.12
N VAL A 245 -13.79 13.80 -3.94
CA VAL A 245 -14.33 14.23 -2.64
C VAL A 245 -15.68 13.56 -2.40
N GLY A 246 -15.95 13.19 -1.16
CA GLY A 246 -17.11 12.37 -0.81
C GLY A 246 -17.14 11.99 0.66
N ASP A 247 -17.85 10.93 0.99
CA ASP A 247 -17.94 10.40 2.36
C ASP A 247 -16.80 9.41 2.61
N TYR A 248 -16.09 9.59 3.72
CA TYR A 248 -14.91 8.78 4.08
C TYR A 248 -15.15 7.88 5.29
N GLN A 249 -14.40 6.77 5.32
CA GLN A 249 -14.02 6.06 6.54
C GLN A 249 -12.52 6.23 6.76
N LEU A 250 -12.09 6.28 8.01
CA LEU A 250 -10.69 6.15 8.39
C LEU A 250 -10.58 5.25 9.61
N THR A 251 -9.77 4.20 9.49
CA THR A 251 -9.57 3.18 10.51
C THR A 251 -8.10 3.11 10.89
N ILE A 252 -7.81 3.04 12.20
CA ILE A 252 -6.48 2.84 12.76
C ILE A 252 -6.50 1.56 13.59
N GLU A 253 -5.76 0.55 13.15
CA GLU A 253 -5.61 -0.73 13.85
C GLU A 253 -4.14 -1.01 14.15
N GLU A 254 -3.89 -1.86 15.16
CA GLU A 254 -2.57 -2.41 15.42
C GLU A 254 -2.32 -3.59 14.49
N LEU A 255 -1.20 -3.57 13.76
CA LEU A 255 -0.70 -4.75 13.07
C LEU A 255 0.02 -5.64 14.09
N GLU A 256 -0.42 -6.89 14.21
CA GLU A 256 0.44 -7.93 14.78
C GLU A 256 1.62 -8.11 13.82
N CYS A 257 2.86 -7.89 14.27
CA CYS A 257 4.02 -8.24 13.46
C CYS A 257 4.29 -9.75 13.55
N PRO A 258 4.28 -10.50 12.43
CA PRO A 258 4.92 -11.80 12.35
C PRO A 258 6.32 -11.81 12.97
N ALA A 259 6.66 -12.90 13.66
CA ALA A 259 8.02 -13.12 14.10
C ALA A 259 8.91 -13.40 12.87
N PRO A 260 9.96 -12.59 12.61
CA PRO A 260 10.81 -12.75 11.43
C PRO A 260 11.68 -14.01 11.54
N GLU A 261 12.21 -14.48 10.41
CA GLU A 261 13.23 -15.53 10.40
C GLU A 261 14.57 -14.98 10.96
N LEU A 262 15.13 -15.68 11.94
CA LEU A 262 16.41 -15.31 12.55
C LEU A 262 17.58 -15.81 11.68
N LEU A 263 18.30 -14.87 11.07
CA LEU A 263 19.52 -15.17 10.34
C LEU A 263 20.70 -15.29 11.31
N ASP A 264 21.37 -16.46 11.30
CA ASP A 264 22.65 -16.69 11.98
C ASP A 264 23.66 -17.39 11.08
N GLY A 265 24.95 -17.29 11.42
CA GLY A 265 26.01 -17.98 10.67
C GLY A 265 27.35 -17.23 10.60
N PRO A 266 28.32 -17.77 9.84
CA PRO A 266 29.47 -17.03 9.33
C PRO A 266 29.06 -16.13 8.15
N PHE A 267 29.95 -15.26 7.67
CA PHE A 267 29.73 -14.49 6.43
C PHE A 267 30.09 -15.28 5.16
N PRO A 268 29.37 -15.11 4.03
CA PRO A 268 28.09 -14.39 3.92
C PRO A 268 27.02 -15.04 4.80
N VAL A 269 26.21 -14.22 5.47
CA VAL A 269 25.00 -14.71 6.15
C VAL A 269 23.90 -14.68 5.11
N GLU A 270 23.21 -15.80 4.93
CA GLU A 270 22.32 -16.06 3.80
C GLU A 270 20.91 -16.35 4.33
N GLY A 271 19.89 -15.66 3.82
CA GLY A 271 18.47 -15.93 4.05
C GLY A 271 17.80 -16.29 2.73
N PHE A 272 16.81 -17.20 2.76
CA PHE A 272 16.15 -17.70 1.55
C PHE A 272 14.65 -17.88 1.79
N GLY A 273 13.82 -17.52 0.82
CA GLY A 273 12.39 -17.77 0.86
C GLY A 273 11.77 -17.90 -0.53
N SER A 274 10.45 -17.96 -0.56
CA SER A 274 9.66 -17.86 -1.78
C SER A 274 8.39 -17.07 -1.48
N ILE A 275 8.12 -16.08 -2.31
CA ILE A 275 7.05 -15.10 -2.18
C ILE A 275 5.91 -15.50 -3.13
N GLY A 276 4.66 -15.36 -2.67
CA GLY A 276 3.45 -15.63 -3.43
C GLY A 276 2.81 -14.37 -4.04
N TRP A 277 1.59 -14.53 -4.53
CA TRP A 277 0.80 -13.46 -5.15
C TRP A 277 -0.16 -12.90 -4.09
N GLY A 278 0.09 -11.68 -3.59
CA GLY A 278 -0.70 -11.10 -2.51
C GLY A 278 -0.20 -9.72 -2.05
N ASP A 279 -0.78 -9.22 -0.97
CA ASP A 279 -0.49 -7.93 -0.34
C ASP A 279 0.52 -8.03 0.81
N GLY A 280 1.35 -7.00 0.96
CA GLY A 280 2.35 -6.89 2.02
C GLY A 280 1.76 -6.54 3.39
N LEU A 281 2.36 -7.12 4.43
CA LEU A 281 2.15 -6.73 5.83
C LEU A 281 3.04 -5.55 6.26
N TYR A 282 4.01 -5.13 5.46
CA TYR A 282 4.91 -4.01 5.69
C TYR A 282 4.95 -3.06 4.47
N SER A 283 5.70 -1.94 4.58
CA SER A 283 6.14 -1.14 3.43
C SER A 283 7.40 -0.34 3.77
N GLY A 284 8.17 0.06 2.75
CA GLY A 284 9.38 0.86 2.85
C GLY A 284 9.19 2.31 2.37
N SER A 285 10.16 3.19 2.63
CA SER A 285 10.11 4.59 2.15
C SER A 285 10.36 4.76 0.64
N CYS A 286 10.84 3.71 -0.03
CA CYS A 286 11.18 3.68 -1.45
C CYS A 286 10.26 2.78 -2.31
N GLY A 287 9.46 1.91 -1.68
CA GLY A 287 8.61 0.94 -2.38
C GLY A 287 8.16 -0.19 -1.45
N GLY A 288 7.75 -1.30 -2.06
CA GLY A 288 7.26 -2.50 -1.38
C GLY A 288 5.73 -2.46 -1.23
N TYR A 289 5.06 -3.34 -1.96
CA TYR A 289 3.59 -3.40 -2.02
C TYR A 289 3.01 -4.83 -2.07
N GLY A 290 3.84 -5.86 -2.34
CA GLY A 290 3.41 -7.26 -2.45
C GLY A 290 3.74 -8.10 -1.21
N GLU A 291 3.49 -9.41 -1.27
CA GLU A 291 3.93 -10.34 -0.20
C GLU A 291 5.44 -10.22 0.05
N GLU A 292 5.89 -10.30 1.31
CA GLU A 292 7.29 -10.08 1.66
C GLU A 292 7.94 -11.18 2.55
N LEU A 293 9.26 -11.11 2.67
CA LEU A 293 10.07 -11.92 3.59
C LEU A 293 10.69 -11.03 4.67
N ALA A 294 10.29 -11.27 5.92
CA ALA A 294 10.82 -10.58 7.08
C ALA A 294 11.90 -11.40 7.80
N PHE A 295 13.10 -10.83 7.90
CA PHE A 295 14.26 -11.40 8.58
C PHE A 295 14.71 -10.56 9.76
N SER A 296 15.39 -11.17 10.72
CA SER A 296 16.10 -10.44 11.78
C SER A 296 17.52 -10.94 11.90
N TRP A 297 18.44 -9.98 12.06
CA TRP A 297 19.87 -10.23 12.18
C TRP A 297 20.45 -9.35 13.30
N THR A 298 21.63 -9.69 13.80
CA THR A 298 22.30 -8.92 14.85
C THR A 298 23.79 -8.78 14.56
N ALA A 299 24.26 -7.54 14.48
CA ALA A 299 25.63 -7.21 14.11
C ALA A 299 26.64 -7.77 15.15
N PRO A 300 27.58 -8.65 14.78
CA PRO A 300 28.47 -9.31 15.73
C PRO A 300 29.59 -8.39 16.25
N GLU A 301 30.01 -7.42 15.45
CA GLU A 301 30.94 -6.34 15.78
C GLU A 301 30.36 -5.02 15.21
N ALA A 302 31.01 -3.88 15.46
CA ALA A 302 30.56 -2.58 14.93
C ALA A 302 31.24 -2.28 13.59
N GLY A 303 30.50 -1.77 12.60
CA GLY A 303 31.04 -1.32 11.32
C GLY A 303 30.02 -1.34 10.18
N LEU A 304 30.53 -1.08 8.97
CA LEU A 304 29.75 -1.03 7.74
C LEU A 304 29.45 -2.44 7.21
N TYR A 305 28.17 -2.72 7.00
CA TYR A 305 27.66 -3.95 6.40
C TYR A 305 26.94 -3.64 5.09
N ALA A 306 27.22 -4.43 4.07
CA ALA A 306 26.42 -4.54 2.86
C ALA A 306 25.30 -5.57 3.10
N ILE A 307 24.08 -5.22 2.70
CA ILE A 307 22.92 -6.11 2.65
C ILE A 307 22.40 -6.05 1.22
N ASP A 308 22.25 -7.20 0.56
CA ASP A 308 21.83 -7.28 -0.85
C ASP A 308 20.84 -8.42 -1.10
N THR A 309 20.06 -8.31 -2.18
CA THR A 309 19.08 -9.33 -2.63
C THR A 309 19.50 -10.02 -3.93
N PHE A 310 20.76 -9.82 -4.34
CA PHE A 310 21.33 -10.28 -5.61
C PHE A 310 21.13 -11.79 -5.81
N GLY A 311 20.47 -12.19 -6.89
CA GLY A 311 20.21 -13.59 -7.23
C GLY A 311 18.77 -14.05 -7.02
N SER A 312 17.91 -13.18 -6.46
CA SER A 312 16.45 -13.32 -6.46
C SER A 312 15.88 -13.43 -7.89
N ASP A 313 14.69 -14.04 -8.04
CA ASP A 313 14.10 -14.34 -9.35
C ASP A 313 13.54 -13.09 -10.09
N ASP A 314 12.99 -12.10 -9.37
CA ASP A 314 12.36 -10.90 -9.92
C ASP A 314 12.79 -9.60 -9.18
N ASP A 315 12.08 -8.50 -9.44
CA ASP A 315 12.26 -7.12 -8.96
C ASP A 315 11.99 -6.99 -7.44
N THR A 316 12.97 -6.51 -6.66
CA THR A 316 12.91 -6.49 -5.18
C THR A 316 13.00 -5.09 -4.60
N VAL A 317 12.35 -4.88 -3.46
CA VAL A 317 12.60 -3.71 -2.58
C VAL A 317 13.19 -4.18 -1.26
N LEU A 318 14.30 -3.58 -0.82
CA LEU A 318 14.99 -3.91 0.42
C LEU A 318 14.93 -2.72 1.38
N TYR A 319 14.29 -2.91 2.53
CA TYR A 319 14.32 -1.93 3.62
C TYR A 319 14.68 -2.56 4.97
N VAL A 320 15.34 -1.75 5.80
CA VAL A 320 15.86 -2.19 7.09
C VAL A 320 15.40 -1.24 8.18
N ARG A 321 14.86 -1.78 9.27
CA ARG A 321 14.39 -1.06 10.45
C ARG A 321 15.20 -1.43 11.69
N ASP A 322 15.35 -0.48 12.61
CA ASP A 322 16.06 -0.71 13.88
C ASP A 322 15.17 -1.52 14.86
N GLU A 323 15.77 -2.42 15.64
CA GLU A 323 15.09 -3.37 16.55
C GLU A 323 14.11 -4.37 15.90
N ALA A 324 13.06 -3.90 15.21
CA ALA A 324 11.88 -4.68 14.81
C ALA A 324 11.05 -3.98 13.69
N CYS A 325 9.97 -4.63 13.24
CA CYS A 325 8.96 -4.10 12.29
C CYS A 325 8.44 -2.67 12.60
N TRP A 326 8.25 -2.34 13.89
CA TRP A 326 7.78 -1.03 14.35
C TRP A 326 8.90 0.01 14.48
N GLY A 327 10.12 -0.36 14.11
CA GLY A 327 11.30 0.50 14.21
C GLY A 327 11.33 1.61 13.15
N PRO A 328 12.09 2.68 13.42
CA PRO A 328 12.44 3.64 12.39
C PRO A 328 13.26 2.93 11.31
N GLU A 329 13.05 3.34 10.06
CA GLU A 329 13.83 2.87 8.93
C GLU A 329 15.26 3.43 9.00
N LEU A 330 16.24 2.54 8.80
CA LEU A 330 17.67 2.84 8.71
C LEU A 330 18.10 3.08 7.26
N GLY A 331 17.37 2.52 6.31
CA GLY A 331 17.50 2.73 4.87
C GLY A 331 16.52 1.86 4.08
N CYS A 332 16.22 2.31 2.86
CA CYS A 332 15.44 1.60 1.84
C CYS A 332 16.20 1.73 0.51
N ASN A 333 16.22 0.68 -0.30
CA ASN A 333 16.63 0.76 -1.71
C ASN A 333 15.77 -0.17 -2.58
N ASP A 334 15.56 0.27 -3.82
CA ASP A 334 14.80 -0.38 -4.88
C ASP A 334 15.85 -1.09 -5.79
N ASP A 335 16.30 -0.43 -6.87
CA ASP A 335 17.38 -0.87 -7.77
C ASP A 335 18.81 -0.79 -7.18
N ALA A 336 19.71 -1.70 -7.59
CA ALA A 336 21.16 -1.57 -7.39
C ALA A 336 21.90 -1.21 -8.70
N GLU A 337 22.02 0.10 -8.96
CA GLU A 337 22.69 0.72 -10.12
C GLU A 337 22.11 0.34 -11.50
N ASP A 338 22.42 -0.86 -12.01
CA ASP A 338 22.05 -1.39 -13.33
C ASP A 338 21.24 -2.72 -13.21
N ASP A 339 20.79 -3.07 -11.99
CA ASP A 339 20.12 -4.33 -11.63
C ASP A 339 18.85 -4.07 -10.80
N LEU A 340 17.79 -4.86 -11.01
CA LEU A 340 16.48 -4.77 -10.33
C LEU A 340 16.45 -5.45 -8.96
N THR A 341 17.61 -5.93 -8.49
CA THR A 341 17.79 -6.46 -7.14
C THR A 341 18.53 -5.45 -6.27
N SER A 342 18.04 -5.23 -5.05
CA SER A 342 18.45 -4.14 -4.18
C SER A 342 19.79 -4.34 -3.46
N GLN A 343 20.41 -3.23 -3.06
CA GLN A 343 21.52 -3.22 -2.10
C GLN A 343 21.47 -2.01 -1.16
N LEU A 344 21.80 -2.23 0.12
CA LEU A 344 21.99 -1.22 1.16
C LEU A 344 23.36 -1.34 1.84
N PHE A 345 23.89 -0.20 2.31
CA PHE A 345 25.11 -0.12 3.12
C PHE A 345 24.82 0.59 4.45
N LEU A 346 24.90 -0.13 5.57
CA LEU A 346 24.53 0.37 6.90
C LEU A 346 25.72 0.29 7.88
N ASP A 347 26.02 1.39 8.57
CA ASP A 347 27.00 1.42 9.66
C ASP A 347 26.27 1.07 10.97
N LEU A 348 26.56 -0.12 11.52
CA LEU A 348 25.80 -0.72 12.62
C LEU A 348 26.67 -0.88 13.87
N GLU A 349 26.08 -0.70 15.04
CA GLU A 349 26.75 -0.86 16.33
C GLU A 349 26.84 -2.33 16.78
N ALA A 350 27.85 -2.66 17.58
CA ALA A 350 28.08 -4.04 18.00
C ALA A 350 26.94 -4.55 18.89
N ASN A 351 26.29 -5.66 18.49
CA ASN A 351 25.07 -6.24 19.06
C ASN A 351 23.79 -5.42 18.80
N GLN A 352 23.77 -4.52 17.80
CA GLN A 352 22.53 -3.95 17.27
C GLN A 352 21.75 -5.02 16.51
N THR A 353 20.47 -5.17 16.84
CA THR A 353 19.53 -6.05 16.13
C THR A 353 18.76 -5.22 15.11
N ILE A 354 18.71 -5.70 13.87
CA ILE A 354 17.94 -5.10 12.79
C ILE A 354 16.82 -6.04 12.34
N PHE A 355 15.79 -5.43 11.76
CA PHE A 355 14.69 -6.08 11.06
C PHE A 355 14.82 -5.75 9.58
N ILE A 356 14.98 -6.76 8.75
CA ILE A 356 15.21 -6.63 7.30
C ILE A 356 13.94 -7.14 6.62
N VAL A 357 13.41 -6.36 5.68
CA VAL A 357 12.34 -6.80 4.79
C VAL A 357 12.89 -6.88 3.37
N LEU A 358 12.74 -8.04 2.76
CA LEU A 358 12.84 -8.24 1.32
C LEU A 358 11.39 -8.31 0.81
N ASP A 359 10.99 -7.28 0.11
CA ASP A 359 9.66 -7.04 -0.46
C ASP A 359 9.75 -7.16 -1.99
N VAL A 360 8.62 -7.17 -2.69
CA VAL A 360 8.56 -7.16 -4.15
C VAL A 360 7.98 -5.84 -4.65
N TYR A 361 8.48 -5.35 -5.79
CA TYR A 361 8.07 -4.04 -6.31
C TYR A 361 6.55 -3.91 -6.55
N ALA A 362 5.89 -5.01 -6.93
CA ALA A 362 4.45 -5.06 -7.17
C ALA A 362 3.78 -6.36 -6.71
N GLN A 363 2.46 -6.30 -6.53
CA GLN A 363 1.60 -7.40 -6.04
C GLN A 363 1.46 -8.58 -7.04
N ASP A 364 2.03 -8.47 -8.23
CA ASP A 364 2.01 -9.49 -9.30
C ASP A 364 3.38 -10.14 -9.61
N PHE A 365 4.30 -10.11 -8.64
CA PHE A 365 5.52 -10.95 -8.63
C PHE A 365 5.39 -12.17 -7.72
N ALA A 366 6.07 -13.27 -8.07
CA ALA A 366 6.15 -14.47 -7.23
C ALA A 366 7.28 -15.41 -7.70
N GLY A 367 8.20 -15.73 -6.79
CA GLY A 367 9.47 -16.37 -7.13
C GLY A 367 10.21 -16.90 -5.91
N ASN A 368 11.50 -17.21 -6.07
CA ASN A 368 12.45 -17.51 -5.01
C ASN A 368 13.31 -16.26 -4.77
N TYR A 369 13.56 -15.95 -3.51
CA TYR A 369 14.24 -14.73 -3.10
C TYR A 369 15.32 -15.05 -2.09
N GLU A 370 16.48 -14.40 -2.23
CA GLU A 370 17.63 -14.56 -1.36
C GLU A 370 18.13 -13.21 -0.84
N VAL A 371 18.59 -13.19 0.41
CA VAL A 371 19.18 -12.00 1.06
C VAL A 371 20.55 -12.36 1.63
N HIS A 372 21.53 -11.53 1.33
CA HIS A 372 22.90 -11.70 1.80
C HIS A 372 23.32 -10.55 2.71
N ILE A 373 24.07 -10.86 3.76
CA ILE A 373 24.70 -9.87 4.64
C ILE A 373 26.21 -10.12 4.65
N ASN A 374 26.98 -9.08 4.37
CA ASN A 374 28.44 -9.10 4.29
C ASN A 374 29.07 -7.86 4.96
N PRO A 375 30.26 -7.94 5.57
CA PRO A 375 31.06 -6.76 5.88
C PRO A 375 31.54 -6.09 4.58
N ALA A 376 31.49 -4.76 4.50
CA ALA A 376 31.89 -3.96 3.33
C ALA A 376 33.40 -3.64 3.29
#